data_AF-A0A0A8K263-F1
#
_entry.id   AF-A0A0A8K263-F1
#
_cell.length_a   1.000
_cell.length_b   1.000
_cell.length_c   1.000
_cell.angle_alpha   90.00
_cell.angle_beta   90.00
_cell.angle_gamma   90.00
#
_symmetry.space_group_name_H-M   'P 1'
#
loop_
_entity.id
_entity.type
_entity.pdbx_description
1 polymer ?
#
loop_
_entity_poly.entity_id
_entity_poly.type
_entity_poly.pdbx_seq_one_letter_code
_entity_poly.pdbx_strand_id
1 'polypeptide(L)'
;MKHTAYVGSISTGTLLTEDLLEAFVGELSFLADSVDHPGNRQTYEDLCQEAIDADPESEDAQEILNSLIDALTELAPPYCYFGAREGDGADFGFWPDTDSIAELPRVSDPNEVRIADHDWLFVNDHGNITIYSGATAQPILELV
;
A
#
# COMPACT_ATOMS: atom_id res chain seq x y z
N MET A 1 -9.39 -15.31 -7.07
CA MET A 1 -8.10 -15.08 -6.39
C MET A 1 -8.26 -13.79 -5.62
N LYS A 2 -7.92 -13.74 -4.34
CA LYS A 2 -7.89 -12.47 -3.60
C LYS A 2 -6.71 -11.67 -4.14
N HIS A 3 -6.94 -10.45 -4.59
CA HIS A 3 -5.85 -9.52 -4.84
C HIS A 3 -5.32 -9.03 -3.50
N THR A 4 -4.03 -8.88 -3.45
CA THR A 4 -3.34 -8.22 -2.36
C THR A 4 -2.46 -7.17 -3.00
N ALA A 5 -2.37 -5.99 -2.40
CA ALA A 5 -1.47 -4.96 -2.88
C ALA A 5 -0.02 -5.49 -2.90
N TYR A 6 0.78 -5.00 -3.86
CA TYR A 6 2.20 -5.31 -3.98
C TYR A 6 3.00 -4.01 -4.11
N VAL A 7 4.22 -4.01 -3.59
CA VAL A 7 5.14 -2.88 -3.72
C VAL A 7 5.43 -2.60 -5.20
N GLY A 8 5.31 -1.34 -5.61
CA GLY A 8 5.54 -0.90 -6.98
C GLY A 8 4.54 0.14 -7.47
N SER A 9 4.77 0.57 -8.70
CA SER A 9 4.00 1.63 -9.37
C SER A 9 2.60 1.19 -9.79
N ILE A 10 1.64 2.09 -9.63
CA ILE A 10 0.26 2.04 -10.13
C ILE A 10 0.04 3.09 -11.23
N SER A 11 0.60 4.29 -11.08
CA SER A 11 0.55 5.35 -12.11
C SER A 11 1.94 5.97 -12.30
N THR A 12 2.35 6.19 -13.56
CA THR A 12 3.70 6.71 -13.88
C THR A 12 3.64 7.81 -14.93
N GLY A 13 4.40 8.89 -14.71
CA GLY A 13 4.72 9.89 -15.73
C GLY A 13 3.61 10.91 -16.04
N THR A 14 2.48 10.85 -15.34
CA THR A 14 1.40 11.83 -15.44
C THR A 14 0.96 12.28 -14.06
N LEU A 15 0.72 13.59 -13.95
CA LEU A 15 0.13 14.24 -12.78
C LEU A 15 -1.25 14.84 -13.13
N LEU A 16 -1.81 14.45 -14.27
CA LEU A 16 -3.14 14.87 -14.66
C LEU A 16 -4.14 14.20 -13.71
N THR A 17 -5.03 15.00 -13.12
CA THR A 17 -6.02 14.51 -12.16
C THR A 17 -6.87 13.39 -12.74
N GLU A 18 -7.26 13.49 -14.03
CA GLU A 18 -8.04 12.44 -14.71
C GLU A 18 -7.33 11.08 -14.72
N ASP A 19 -6.03 11.07 -15.04
CA ASP A 19 -5.23 9.84 -15.11
C ASP A 19 -5.02 9.25 -13.71
N LEU A 20 -4.83 10.10 -12.71
CA LEU A 20 -4.66 9.67 -11.32
C LEU A 20 -5.95 9.09 -10.76
N LEU A 21 -7.09 9.74 -10.97
CA LEU A 21 -8.40 9.23 -10.57
C LEU A 21 -8.67 7.87 -11.22
N GLU A 22 -8.47 7.75 -12.54
CA GLU A 22 -8.68 6.48 -13.26
C GLU A 22 -7.79 5.36 -12.69
N ALA A 23 -6.50 5.62 -12.50
CA ALA A 23 -5.56 4.63 -11.98
C ALA A 23 -5.88 4.21 -10.54
N PHE A 24 -6.19 5.16 -9.66
CA PHE A 24 -6.43 4.90 -8.24
C PHE A 24 -7.77 4.19 -8.02
N VAL A 25 -8.81 4.57 -8.77
CA VAL A 25 -10.11 3.87 -8.77
C VAL A 25 -9.94 2.43 -9.23
N GLY A 26 -9.16 2.21 -10.30
CA GLY A 26 -8.87 0.87 -10.82
C GLY A 26 -8.26 -0.04 -9.76
N GLU A 27 -7.23 0.45 -9.06
CA GLU A 27 -6.56 -0.32 -8.00
C GLU A 27 -7.46 -0.50 -6.77
N LEU A 28 -8.13 0.56 -6.29
CA LEU A 28 -8.99 0.49 -5.10
C LEU A 28 -10.16 -0.48 -5.31
N SER A 29 -10.80 -0.45 -6.48
CA SER A 29 -11.90 -1.36 -6.82
C SER A 29 -11.44 -2.82 -6.75
N PHE A 30 -10.23 -3.11 -7.26
CA PHE A 30 -9.69 -4.46 -7.30
C PHE A 30 -9.29 -4.97 -5.90
N LEU A 31 -8.76 -4.08 -5.05
CA LEU A 31 -8.43 -4.40 -3.65
C LEU A 31 -9.68 -4.54 -2.77
N ALA A 32 -10.68 -3.68 -2.95
CA ALA A 32 -11.94 -3.71 -2.20
C ALA A 32 -12.69 -5.04 -2.34
N ASP A 33 -12.62 -5.67 -3.53
CA ASP A 33 -13.17 -7.01 -3.78
C ASP A 33 -12.53 -8.11 -2.93
N SER A 34 -11.34 -7.85 -2.40
CA SER A 34 -10.53 -8.81 -1.63
C SER A 34 -10.66 -8.61 -0.11
N VAL A 35 -11.31 -7.53 0.33
CA VAL A 35 -11.58 -7.19 1.73
C VAL A 35 -12.75 -8.05 2.25
N ASP A 36 -12.50 -8.85 3.29
CA ASP A 36 -13.54 -9.72 3.88
C ASP A 36 -14.62 -8.94 4.68
N HIS A 37 -14.40 -7.65 4.96
CA HIS A 37 -15.32 -6.83 5.76
C HIS A 37 -16.32 -6.04 4.89
N PRO A 38 -17.63 -6.40 4.90
CA PRO A 38 -18.61 -5.83 3.97
C PRO A 38 -18.88 -4.34 4.18
N GLY A 39 -18.68 -3.81 5.39
CA GLY A 39 -18.85 -2.38 5.65
C GLY A 39 -17.78 -1.50 4.99
N ASN A 40 -16.57 -2.03 4.81
CA ASN A 40 -15.47 -1.27 4.20
C ASN A 40 -15.59 -1.31 2.67
N ARG A 41 -16.08 -2.44 2.15
CA ARG A 41 -16.33 -2.62 0.72
C ARG A 41 -17.28 -1.57 0.16
N GLN A 42 -18.44 -1.34 0.80
CA GLN A 42 -19.39 -0.34 0.31
C GLN A 42 -18.79 1.07 0.31
N THR A 43 -18.05 1.42 1.37
CA THR A 43 -17.37 2.73 1.45
C THR A 43 -16.36 2.93 0.31
N TYR A 44 -15.58 1.90 -0.03
CA TYR A 44 -14.65 1.99 -1.15
C TYR A 44 -15.36 2.03 -2.51
N GLU A 45 -16.46 1.29 -2.67
CA GLU A 45 -17.30 1.33 -3.89
C GLU A 45 -17.94 2.72 -4.09
N ASP A 46 -18.46 3.34 -3.02
CA ASP A 46 -19.03 4.69 -3.06
C ASP A 46 -17.96 5.72 -3.44
N LEU A 47 -16.77 5.64 -2.83
CA LEU A 47 -15.65 6.52 -3.14
C LEU A 47 -15.18 6.36 -4.60
N CYS A 48 -15.13 5.12 -5.11
CA CYS A 48 -14.82 4.87 -6.52
C CYS A 48 -15.85 5.52 -7.45
N GLN A 49 -17.14 5.46 -7.10
CA GLN A 49 -18.19 6.08 -7.90
C GLN A 49 -18.10 7.61 -7.87
N GLU A 50 -17.83 8.22 -6.72
CA GLU A 50 -17.61 9.67 -6.60
C GLU A 50 -16.44 10.12 -7.48
N ALA A 51 -15.34 9.36 -7.50
CA ALA A 51 -14.18 9.64 -8.35
C ALA A 51 -14.47 9.53 -9.85
N ILE A 52 -15.31 8.56 -10.26
CA ILE A 52 -15.72 8.39 -11.67
C ILE A 52 -16.61 9.56 -12.13
N ASP A 53 -17.48 10.05 -11.25
CA ASP A 53 -18.42 11.13 -11.56
C ASP A 53 -17.82 12.54 -11.40
N ALA A 54 -16.62 12.65 -10.82
CA ALA A 54 -15.95 13.91 -10.55
C ALA A 54 -15.49 14.60 -11.86
N ASP A 55 -15.63 15.93 -11.89
CA ASP A 55 -14.97 16.76 -12.90
C ASP A 55 -13.48 16.90 -12.52
N PRO A 56 -12.52 16.39 -13.33
CA PRO A 56 -11.10 16.38 -12.97
C PRO A 56 -10.47 17.79 -12.82
N GLU A 57 -11.14 18.83 -13.32
CA GLU A 57 -10.71 20.23 -13.15
C GLU A 57 -11.30 20.90 -11.89
N SER A 58 -12.19 20.21 -11.17
CA SER A 58 -12.83 20.73 -9.96
C SER A 58 -11.96 20.64 -8.70
N GLU A 59 -12.27 21.47 -7.70
CA GLU A 59 -11.65 21.35 -6.37
C GLU A 59 -12.04 20.03 -5.69
N ASP A 60 -13.29 19.57 -5.90
CA ASP A 60 -13.81 18.30 -5.37
C ASP A 60 -12.97 17.10 -5.83
N ALA A 61 -12.49 17.10 -7.08
CA ALA A 61 -11.63 16.03 -7.59
C ALA A 61 -10.32 15.88 -6.81
N GLN A 62 -9.75 16.97 -6.29
CA GLN A 62 -8.55 16.90 -5.45
C GLN A 62 -8.85 16.33 -4.06
N GLU A 63 -10.01 16.67 -3.49
CA GLU A 63 -10.45 16.10 -2.21
C GLU A 63 -10.73 14.60 -2.33
N ILE A 64 -11.36 14.19 -3.43
CA ILE A 64 -11.60 12.77 -3.75
C ILE A 64 -10.27 12.04 -3.97
N LEU A 65 -9.33 12.65 -4.69
CA LEU A 65 -8.01 12.05 -4.92
C LEU A 65 -7.26 11.79 -3.60
N ASN A 66 -7.29 12.74 -2.66
CA ASN A 66 -6.72 12.53 -1.32
C ASN A 66 -7.43 11.40 -0.57
N SER A 67 -8.76 11.32 -0.67
CA SER A 67 -9.55 10.25 -0.05
C SER A 67 -9.21 8.87 -0.64
N LEU A 68 -8.95 8.79 -1.94
CA LEU A 68 -8.46 7.57 -2.60
C LEU A 68 -7.07 7.17 -2.08
N ILE A 69 -6.16 8.12 -1.89
CA ILE A 69 -4.82 7.86 -1.33
C ILE A 69 -4.92 7.31 0.09
N ASP A 70 -5.78 7.89 0.93
CA ASP A 70 -6.01 7.41 2.29
C ASP A 70 -6.57 5.98 2.28
N ALA A 71 -7.59 5.72 1.46
CA ALA A 71 -8.19 4.38 1.32
C ALA A 71 -7.19 3.34 0.80
N LEU A 72 -6.37 3.68 -0.19
CA LEU A 72 -5.32 2.80 -0.70
C LEU A 72 -4.23 2.57 0.35
N THR A 73 -3.89 3.57 1.16
CA THR A 73 -2.93 3.43 2.26
C THR A 73 -3.44 2.46 3.33
N GLU A 74 -4.73 2.47 3.65
CA GLU A 74 -5.34 1.48 4.58
C GLU A 74 -5.23 0.04 4.07
N LEU A 75 -5.20 -0.14 2.75
CA LEU A 75 -5.10 -1.42 2.07
C LEU A 75 -3.65 -1.77 1.66
N ALA A 76 -2.68 -0.91 1.99
CA ALA A 76 -1.30 -1.11 1.64
C ALA A 76 -0.73 -2.38 2.31
N PRO A 77 0.32 -2.99 1.73
CA PRO A 77 1.05 -4.05 2.40
C PRO A 77 1.58 -3.58 3.77
N PRO A 78 1.82 -4.50 4.73
CA PRO A 78 2.42 -4.15 6.01
C PRO A 78 3.70 -3.35 5.80
N TYR A 79 3.90 -2.29 6.58
CA TYR A 79 5.07 -1.41 6.50
C TYR A 79 5.25 -0.69 5.15
N CYS A 80 4.16 -0.48 4.43
CA CYS A 80 4.14 0.31 3.21
C CYS A 80 3.10 1.44 3.31
N TYR A 81 3.24 2.44 2.46
CA TYR A 81 2.26 3.50 2.25
C TYR A 81 1.87 3.56 0.77
N PHE A 82 0.73 4.20 0.46
CA PHE A 82 0.41 4.55 -0.92
C PHE A 82 0.72 6.03 -1.17
N GLY A 83 1.40 6.34 -2.27
CA GLY A 83 1.71 7.71 -2.63
C GLY A 83 2.78 7.82 -3.72
N ALA A 84 3.33 9.02 -3.88
CA ALA A 84 4.43 9.25 -4.80
C ALA A 84 5.72 8.60 -4.28
N ARG A 85 6.51 8.04 -5.20
CA ARG A 85 7.83 7.48 -4.90
C ARG A 85 8.78 8.59 -4.50
N GLU A 86 9.60 8.33 -3.49
CA GLU A 86 10.66 9.26 -3.13
C GLU A 86 11.61 9.51 -4.32
N GLY A 87 11.80 10.79 -4.65
CA GLY A 87 12.61 11.23 -5.78
C GLY A 87 11.92 11.22 -7.15
N ASP A 88 10.69 10.72 -7.25
CA ASP A 88 9.88 10.76 -8.48
C ASP A 88 8.41 11.05 -8.16
N GLY A 89 8.09 12.35 -8.13
CA GLY A 89 6.75 12.83 -7.75
C GLY A 89 5.63 12.41 -8.70
N ALA A 90 5.94 11.88 -9.89
CA ALA A 90 4.98 11.43 -10.88
C ALA A 90 4.84 9.89 -10.95
N ASP A 91 5.44 9.17 -10.00
CA ASP A 91 5.38 7.72 -9.89
C ASP A 91 4.64 7.35 -8.61
N PHE A 92 3.32 7.09 -8.73
CA PHE A 92 2.46 6.74 -7.62
C PHE A 92 2.32 5.23 -7.49
N GLY A 93 2.34 4.72 -6.27
CA GLY A 93 2.26 3.30 -5.99
C GLY A 93 2.38 2.97 -4.51
N PHE A 94 2.59 1.69 -4.22
CA PHE A 94 2.87 1.21 -2.87
C PHE A 94 4.38 1.18 -2.63
N TRP A 95 4.83 1.89 -1.60
CA TRP A 95 6.26 2.03 -1.30
C TRP A 95 6.57 1.64 0.14
N PRO A 96 7.75 1.07 0.42
CA PRO A 96 8.16 0.75 1.78
C PRO A 96 8.27 2.01 2.62
N ASP A 97 7.66 2.01 3.81
CA ASP A 97 7.88 3.04 4.82
C ASP A 97 9.20 2.74 5.53
N THR A 98 10.27 3.33 5.01
CA THR A 98 11.63 3.08 5.51
C THR A 98 11.81 3.48 6.98
N ASP A 99 11.05 4.46 7.47
CA ASP A 99 11.12 4.91 8.86
C ASP A 99 10.47 3.86 9.77
N SER A 100 9.25 3.43 9.44
CA SER A 100 8.56 2.35 10.17
C SER A 100 9.37 1.04 10.16
N ILE A 101 10.01 0.70 9.05
CA ILE A 101 10.86 -0.49 8.93
C ILE A 101 12.12 -0.37 9.79
N ALA A 102 12.75 0.82 9.84
CA ALA A 102 13.97 1.04 10.60
C ALA A 102 13.77 0.89 12.13
N GLU A 103 12.54 1.04 12.62
CA GLU A 103 12.20 0.83 14.02
C GLU A 103 12.06 -0.64 14.42
N LEU A 104 11.97 -1.56 13.45
CA LEU A 104 11.81 -2.99 13.73
C LEU A 104 13.09 -3.63 14.28
N PRO A 105 12.95 -4.56 15.25
CA PRO A 105 14.09 -5.32 15.75
C PRO A 105 14.68 -6.19 14.64
N ARG A 106 15.99 -6.03 14.41
CA ARG A 106 16.75 -6.84 13.46
C ARG A 106 17.23 -8.14 14.10
N VAL A 107 16.98 -9.25 13.40
CA VAL A 107 17.42 -10.59 13.79
C VAL A 107 18.49 -11.09 12.84
N SER A 108 19.45 -11.88 13.36
CA SER A 108 20.56 -12.45 12.58
C SER A 108 20.24 -13.81 11.95
N ASP A 109 19.38 -14.62 12.57
CA ASP A 109 18.90 -15.89 12.03
C ASP A 109 17.38 -16.02 12.22
N PRO A 110 16.58 -15.98 11.14
CA PRO A 110 15.13 -16.11 11.24
C PRO A 110 14.68 -17.48 11.78
N ASN A 111 15.51 -18.52 11.69
CA ASN A 111 15.17 -19.88 12.12
C ASN A 111 15.25 -20.09 13.64
N GLU A 112 15.87 -19.18 14.37
CA GLU A 112 15.97 -19.24 15.84
C GLU A 112 14.78 -18.58 16.54
N VAL A 113 14.05 -17.71 15.82
CA VAL A 113 12.84 -17.06 16.33
C VAL A 113 11.67 -18.04 16.26
N ARG A 114 10.82 -18.04 17.31
CA ARG A 114 9.66 -18.94 17.39
C ARG A 114 8.36 -18.15 17.30
N ILE A 115 8.15 -17.22 18.23
CA ILE A 115 7.06 -16.24 18.27
C ILE A 115 7.61 -15.07 19.10
N ALA A 116 7.34 -13.83 18.69
CA ALA A 116 7.74 -12.61 19.38
C ALA A 116 6.53 -11.71 19.61
N ASP A 117 6.61 -10.84 20.62
CA ASP A 117 5.52 -9.88 20.93
C ASP A 117 5.38 -8.77 19.88
N HIS A 118 6.37 -8.66 18.99
CA HIS A 118 6.46 -7.64 17.94
C HIS A 118 6.99 -8.26 16.65
N ASP A 119 6.62 -7.67 15.52
CA ASP A 119 7.18 -7.97 14.20
C ASP A 119 8.68 -7.65 14.18
N TRP A 120 9.41 -8.30 13.28
CA TRP A 120 10.87 -8.22 13.23
C TRP A 120 11.36 -8.38 11.79
N LEU A 121 12.58 -7.92 11.53
CA LEU A 121 13.17 -8.01 10.20
C LEU A 121 14.45 -8.84 10.18
N PHE A 122 14.70 -9.46 9.04
CA PHE A 122 15.97 -10.08 8.68
C PHE A 122 16.50 -9.40 7.42
N VAL A 123 17.81 -9.13 7.40
CA VAL A 123 18.49 -8.61 6.22
C VAL A 123 19.54 -9.61 5.80
N ASN A 124 19.43 -10.14 4.58
CA ASN A 124 20.39 -11.11 4.07
C ASN A 124 21.72 -10.44 3.68
N ASP A 125 22.68 -11.24 3.24
CA ASP A 125 24.01 -10.79 2.81
C ASP A 125 24.01 -9.94 1.53
N HIS A 126 22.91 -9.96 0.77
CA HIS A 126 22.67 -9.14 -0.40
C HIS A 126 21.95 -7.81 -0.10
N GLY A 127 21.49 -7.61 1.14
CA GLY A 127 20.75 -6.42 1.54
C GLY A 127 19.23 -6.52 1.40
N ASN A 128 18.70 -7.66 0.96
CA ASN A 128 17.25 -7.87 0.87
C ASN A 128 16.66 -7.94 2.28
N ILE A 129 15.50 -7.32 2.45
CA ILE A 129 14.80 -7.23 3.73
C ILE A 129 13.59 -8.15 3.69
N THR A 130 13.46 -9.02 4.69
CA THR A 130 12.24 -9.78 4.94
C THR A 130 11.70 -9.39 6.31
N ILE A 131 10.44 -8.95 6.35
CA ILE A 131 9.72 -8.66 7.59
C ILE A 131 8.85 -9.87 7.93
N TYR A 132 8.88 -10.27 9.19
CA TYR A 132 8.14 -11.40 9.71
C TYR A 132 7.17 -10.94 10.78
N SER A 133 5.98 -11.54 10.78
CA SER A 133 5.00 -11.33 11.83
C SER A 133 5.50 -11.92 13.15
N GLY A 134 5.50 -11.15 14.23
CA GLY A 134 5.83 -11.62 15.57
C GLY A 134 4.90 -12.74 16.03
N ALA A 135 3.61 -12.64 15.69
CA ALA A 135 2.57 -13.59 16.08
C ALA A 135 2.69 -14.96 15.41
N THR A 136 3.17 -15.03 14.16
CA THR A 136 3.15 -16.27 13.35
C THR A 136 4.53 -16.74 12.88
N ALA A 137 5.56 -15.90 13.01
CA ALA A 137 6.89 -16.07 12.42
C ALA A 137 6.86 -16.37 10.91
N GLN A 138 5.80 -15.96 10.21
CA GLN A 138 5.69 -16.04 8.76
C GLN A 138 6.11 -14.71 8.11
N PRO A 139 6.70 -14.74 6.90
CA PRO A 139 7.00 -13.53 6.17
C PRO A 139 5.70 -12.77 5.82
N ILE A 140 5.73 -11.45 6.01
CA ILE A 140 4.61 -10.55 5.72
C ILE A 140 4.99 -9.46 4.70
N LEU A 141 6.29 -9.20 4.50
CA LEU A 141 6.82 -8.34 3.45
C LEU A 141 8.21 -8.81 3.03
N GLU A 142 8.49 -8.81 1.72
CA GLU A 142 9.80 -9.08 1.15
C GLU A 142 10.20 -7.94 0.21
N LEU A 143 11.37 -7.33 0.46
CA LEU A 143 11.95 -6.25 -0.32
C LEU A 143 13.27 -6.73 -0.91
N VAL A 144 13.39 -6.66 -2.24
CA VAL A 144 14.50 -7.21 -3.04
C VAL A 144 15.24 -6.15 -3.84
#